data_AF-A0A392UC98-F1
#
_entry.id   AF-A0A392UC98-F1
#
_cell.length_a   1.000
_cell.length_b   1.000
_cell.length_c   1.000
_cell.angle_alpha   90.00
_cell.angle_beta   90.00
_cell.angle_gamma   90.00
#
_symmetry.space_group_name_H-M   'P 1'
#
loop_
_entity.id
_entity.type
_entity.pdbx_description
1 polymer ?
#
loop_
_entity_poly.entity_id
_entity_poly.type
_entity_poly.pdbx_seq_one_letter_code
_entity_poly.pdbx_strand_id
1 'polypeptide(L)' 'MVEVRNGLVMNKLEISCDLRDRIVQTQANDPDLQRRINNPEFFIAADGAILYSGRLCVPNDVELKRL' A
#
# COMPACT_ATOMS: atom_id res chain seq x y z
N MET A 1 -23.95 2.43 -31.25
CA MET A 1 -23.59 1.47 -30.19
C MET A 1 -22.51 0.58 -30.76
N VAL A 2 -21.29 0.62 -30.24
CA VAL A 2 -20.17 -0.15 -30.81
C VAL A 2 -20.32 -1.60 -30.35
N GLU A 3 -20.52 -2.52 -31.29
CA GLU A 3 -20.56 -3.96 -30.99
C GLU A 3 -19.15 -4.42 -30.65
N VAL A 4 -18.91 -4.75 -29.38
CA VAL A 4 -17.63 -5.31 -28.94
C VAL A 4 -17.80 -6.82 -28.78
N ARG A 5 -17.56 -7.59 -29.85
CA ARG A 5 -17.53 -9.04 -29.76
C ARG A 5 -16.36 -9.47 -28.87
N ASN A 6 -16.67 -10.08 -27.73
CA ASN A 6 -15.75 -10.61 -26.71
C ASN A 6 -14.78 -9.59 -26.06
N GLY A 7 -15.11 -8.30 -26.08
CA GLY A 7 -14.31 -7.27 -25.42
C GLY A 7 -15.08 -6.52 -24.33
N LEU A 8 -14.34 -5.85 -23.45
CA LEU A 8 -14.88 -5.00 -22.40
C LEU A 8 -15.05 -3.57 -22.92
N VAL A 9 -16.24 -2.99 -22.72
CA VAL A 9 -16.46 -1.55 -22.91
C VAL A 9 -16.09 -0.87 -21.59
N MET A 10 -14.94 -0.20 -21.56
CA MET A 10 -14.47 0.54 -20.40
C MET A 10 -14.84 2.01 -20.52
N ASN A 11 -15.60 2.53 -19.56
CA ASN A 11 -16.01 3.94 -19.53
C ASN A 11 -14.89 4.86 -19.05
N LYS A 12 -14.08 4.40 -18.09
CA LYS A 12 -12.99 5.17 -17.50
C LYS A 12 -11.90 4.23 -16.98
N LEU A 13 -10.64 4.56 -17.26
CA LEU A 13 -9.46 3.94 -16.66
C LEU A 13 -8.69 5.04 -15.93
N GLU A 14 -8.39 4.84 -14.66
CA GLU A 14 -7.51 5.72 -13.88
C GLU A 14 -6.35 4.91 -13.32
N ILE A 15 -5.16 5.50 -13.37
CA ILE A 15 -3.93 4.96 -12.79
C ILE A 15 -3.52 5.93 -11.69
N SER A 16 -3.43 5.44 -10.46
CA SER A 16 -2.90 6.19 -9.33
C SER A 16 -1.55 5.60 -8.90
N CYS A 17 -0.63 6.48 -8.49
CA CYS A 17 0.67 6.10 -7.94
C CYS A 17 0.67 6.22 -6.40
N ASP A 18 -0.44 5.87 -5.75
CA ASP A 18 -0.71 6.13 -4.33
C ASP A 18 -0.50 4.91 -3.42
N LEU A 19 -0.09 3.76 -3.97
CA LEU A 19 0.07 2.52 -3.19
C LEU A 19 1.03 2.71 -2.00
N ARG A 20 2.15 3.41 -2.21
CA ARG A 20 3.13 3.64 -1.15
C ARG A 20 2.57 4.53 -0.04
N ASP A 21 1.89 5.60 -0.41
CA ASP A 21 1.25 6.51 0.55
C ASP A 21 0.18 5.79 1.37
N ARG A 22 -0.62 4.93 0.72
CA ARG A 22 -1.58 4.07 1.41
C ARG A 22 -0.91 3.11 2.38
N ILE A 23 0.20 2.48 2.00
CA ILE A 23 0.98 1.62 2.90
C ILE A 23 1.44 2.43 4.12
N VAL A 24 2.00 3.62 3.92
CA VAL A 24 2.44 4.49 5.03
C VAL A 24 1.28 4.82 5.98
N GLN A 25 0.11 5.14 5.44
CA GLN A 25 -1.09 5.39 6.25
C GLN A 25 -1.51 4.16 7.05
N THR A 26 -1.52 2.97 6.42
CA THR A 26 -1.87 1.73 7.12
C THR A 26 -0.83 1.37 8.19
N GLN A 27 0.46 1.57 7.92
CA GLN A 27 1.55 1.35 8.88
C GLN A 27 1.42 2.21 10.13
N ALA A 28 1.06 3.49 9.96
CA ALA A 28 0.83 4.41 11.07
C ALA A 28 -0.30 3.93 12.01
N ASN A 29 -1.27 3.20 11.46
CA ASN A 29 -2.43 2.68 12.18
C ASN A 29 -2.27 1.23 12.65
N ASP A 30 -1.17 0.55 12.33
CA ASP A 30 -0.92 -0.85 12.75
C ASP A 30 -0.31 -0.88 14.17
N PRO A 31 -1.08 -1.28 15.21
CA PRO A 31 -0.61 -1.23 16.59
C PRO A 31 0.54 -2.20 16.88
N ASP A 32 0.64 -3.31 16.15
CA ASP A 32 1.70 -4.29 16.35
C ASP A 32 3.00 -3.81 15.72
N LEU A 33 2.92 -3.16 14.56
CA LEU A 33 4.05 -2.50 13.94
C LEU A 33 4.56 -1.34 14.80
N GLN A 34 3.68 -0.47 15.29
CA GLN A 34 4.04 0.67 16.13
C GLN A 34 4.77 0.25 17.42
N ARG A 35 4.46 -0.91 18.00
CA ARG A 35 5.17 -1.45 19.16
C ARG A 35 6.60 -1.92 18.86
N ARG A 36 6.92 -2.20 17.59
CA ARG A 36 8.19 -2.82 17.16
C ARG A 36 9.18 -1.83 16.55
N ILE A 37 8.76 -0.60 16.20
CA ILE A 37 9.61 0.37 15.49
C ILE A 37 10.89 0.78 16.23
N ASN A 38 10.92 0.64 17.55
CA ASN A 38 12.10 0.95 18.37
C ASN A 38 13.16 -0.16 18.34
N ASN A 39 12.87 -1.31 17.72
CA ASN A 39 13.86 -2.37 17.53
C ASN A 39 14.87 -1.95 16.45
N PRO A 40 16.16 -2.29 16.60
CA PRO A 40 17.24 -1.81 15.73
C PRO A 40 17.13 -2.28 14.26
N GLU A 41 16.32 -3.29 13.97
CA GLU A 41 16.09 -3.78 12.61
C GLU A 41 15.07 -2.95 11.83
N PHE A 42 14.36 -2.05 12.52
CA PHE A 42 13.40 -1.14 11.91
C PHE A 42 14.03 0.20 11.57
N PHE A 43 13.57 0.78 10.47
CA PHE A 43 13.99 2.09 10.00
C PHE A 43 12.79 2.87 9.46
N ILE A 44 12.72 4.16 9.76
CA ILE A 44 11.69 5.05 9.22
C ILE A 44 12.33 5.86 8.09
N ALA A 45 11.82 5.67 6.87
CA ALA A 45 12.26 6.41 5.69
C ALA A 45 11.76 7.87 5.71
N ALA A 46 12.29 8.69 4.79
CA ALA A 46 12.00 10.13 4.74
C ALA A 46 10.51 10.45 4.50
N ASP A 47 9.78 9.53 3.87
CA ASP A 47 8.34 9.61 3.62
C ASP A 47 7.49 9.02 4.75
N GLY A 48 8.11 8.63 5.87
CA GLY A 48 7.44 7.99 7.01
C GLY A 48 7.24 6.49 6.84
N ALA A 49 7.69 5.88 5.73
CA ALA A 49 7.56 4.44 5.54
C ALA A 49 8.43 3.66 6.51
N ILE A 50 7.82 2.71 7.21
CA ILE A 50 8.50 1.79 8.10
C ILE A 50 9.09 0.64 7.28
N LEU A 51 10.39 0.45 7.42
CA LEU A 51 11.16 -0.62 6.81
C LEU A 51 11.64 -1.58 7.88
N TYR A 52 11.72 -2.87 7.53
CA TYR A 52 12.39 -3.90 8.32
C TYR A 52 13.53 -4.48 7.50
N SER A 53 14.76 -4.32 7.98
CA SER A 53 15.97 -4.72 7.24
C SER A 53 15.98 -4.22 5.78
N GLY A 54 15.58 -2.95 5.58
CA GLY A 54 15.50 -2.30 4.27
C GLY A 54 14.30 -2.69 3.39
N ARG A 55 13.39 -3.57 3.86
CA ARG A 55 12.19 -3.98 3.13
C ARG A 55 10.96 -3.27 3.68
N LEU A 56 10.05 -2.85 2.81
CA LEU A 56 8.82 -2.17 3.21
C LEU A 56 7.93 -3.11 4.03
N CYS A 57 7.55 -2.69 5.24
CA CYS A 57 6.59 -3.42 6.05
C CYS A 57 5.20 -3.23 5.48
N VAL A 58 4.62 -4.25 4.83
CA VAL A 58 3.26 -4.15 4.30
C VAL A 58 2.30 -4.74 5.35
N PRO A 59 1.43 -3.93 6.00
CA PRO A 59 0.48 -4.45 6.96
C PRO A 59 -0.49 -5.45 6.33
N ASN A 60 -0.97 -6.40 7.12
CA ASN A 60 -1.99 -7.36 6.70
C ASN A 60 -3.38 -6.72 6.73
N ASP A 61 -3.60 -5.73 5.87
CA ASP A 61 -4.83 -4.94 5.79
C ASP A 61 -5.70 -5.36 4.59
N VAL A 62 -7.01 -5.48 4.82
CA VAL A 62 -7.96 -5.98 3.80
C VAL A 62 -8.18 -4.95 2.69
N GLU A 63 -8.20 -3.66 3.02
CA GLU A 63 -8.42 -2.60 2.03
C GLU A 63 -7.18 -2.40 1.17
N LEU A 64 -5.99 -2.56 1.74
CA LEU A 64 -4.74 -2.53 1.00
C LEU A 64 -4.63 -3.71 0.01
N LYS A 65 -5.13 -4.90 0.38
CA LYS A 65 -5.14 -6.10 -0.49
C LYS A 65 -6.15 -6.04 -1.64
N ARG A 66 -7.13 -5.13 -1.56
CA ARG A 66 -8.17 -4.97 -2.58
C ARG A 66 -7.77 -4.04 -3.73
N LEU A 67 -6.55 -3.49 -3.66
CA LEU A 67 -5.89 -2.75 -4.74
C LEU A 67 -5.32 -3.73 -5.78
#